data_AF-B9XR63-F1
#
_entry.id   AF-B9XR63-F1
#
_cell.length_a   1.000
_cell.length_b   1.000
_cell.length_c   1.000
_cell.angle_alpha   90.00
_cell.angle_beta   90.00
_cell.angle_gamma   90.00
#
_symmetry.space_group_name_H-M   'P 1'
#
loop_
_entity.id
_entity.type
_entity.pdbx_description
1 polymer ?
#
loop_
_entity_poly.entity_id
_entity_poly.type
_entity_poly.pdbx_seq_one_letter_code
_entity_poly.pdbx_strand_id
1 'polypeptide(L)'
;MRLSKIWVGVALVVLLGGFFLFLFARGHQNFERKLADGTVLKLEKISYGKSDSFKPGGLIQQLKAILPKKFANMIFKSSPYSGSSRWWSGDLNDTNKNALYFWFTKRDGSFAGYADVQLGFAQILDEHGCIFVAATGGGESDGTIISNGYPAGFFAFQAFPRHEKTFRLRVYDRRQKFLAEFMVPNPVPIPIETQKWAAEPLPTTREASGVAFTLTGIHSTPADSFGNSLSLDLGGMPEVKTTFEISEGGKPTKAWQLLDANWSDASGNIASKWEPKTAFLCSKESAWKMQAKFFGSEESGYASNATWVVKGLKVPAPGEFVALVSTQQLQGVAVEAIALTGAGSVAYSNNVPIKASPPTGTKGYYSRSSSGGGFYTIYNIQSPSLHVAVRVSNLSAGQRLSVRATDDQGRKFYADEQQWGSGGSLNAANIHYFFQTYDQPLFLPLDLPKDSKTVDLTFTIHQARTAEFIVKPPVNNEDSSKQRVEKSP
;
A
#
# COMPACT_ATOMS: atom_id res chain seq x y z
N MET A 1 28.15 -33.00 -58.92
CA MET A 1 26.97 -32.43 -58.21
C MET A 1 27.33 -32.12 -56.76
N ARG A 2 27.66 -30.87 -56.42
CA ARG A 2 27.94 -30.39 -55.05
C ARG A 2 27.00 -29.25 -54.62
N LEU A 3 25.79 -29.23 -55.17
CA LEU A 3 24.76 -28.22 -54.87
C LEU A 3 23.80 -28.64 -53.73
N SER A 4 23.99 -29.79 -53.09
CA SER A 4 22.94 -30.38 -52.24
C SER A 4 22.95 -29.98 -50.76
N LYS A 5 24.04 -29.43 -50.20
CA LYS A 5 24.12 -29.18 -48.74
C LYS A 5 23.73 -27.76 -48.32
N ILE A 6 24.09 -26.75 -49.11
CA ILE A 6 23.81 -25.33 -48.79
C ILE A 6 22.32 -25.03 -48.89
N TRP A 7 21.65 -25.48 -49.97
CA TRP A 7 20.23 -25.27 -50.16
C TRP A 7 19.36 -26.02 -49.15
N VAL A 8 19.79 -27.20 -48.71
CA VAL A 8 19.13 -27.92 -47.60
C VAL A 8 19.26 -27.15 -46.30
N GLY A 9 20.43 -26.55 -46.01
CA GLY A 9 20.62 -25.68 -44.84
C GLY A 9 19.71 -24.45 -44.86
N VAL A 10 19.61 -23.76 -46.00
CA VAL A 10 18.75 -22.59 -46.17
C VAL A 10 17.27 -22.96 -46.02
N ALA A 11 16.82 -24.05 -46.66
CA ALA A 11 15.44 -24.52 -46.56
C ALA A 11 15.07 -24.87 -45.11
N LEU A 12 15.98 -25.49 -44.37
CA LEU A 12 15.76 -25.88 -42.98
C LEU A 12 15.68 -24.66 -42.04
N VAL A 13 16.48 -23.62 -42.28
CA VAL A 13 16.37 -22.33 -41.55
C VAL A 13 15.05 -21.63 -41.86
N VAL A 14 14.59 -21.64 -43.11
CA VAL A 14 13.31 -21.03 -43.49
C VAL A 14 12.13 -21.80 -42.89
N LEU A 15 12.17 -23.14 -42.89
CA LEU A 15 11.11 -23.96 -42.30
C LEU A 15 11.05 -23.84 -40.79
N LEU A 16 12.20 -23.90 -40.10
CA LEU A 16 12.24 -23.67 -38.65
C LEU A 16 11.82 -22.24 -38.33
N GLY A 17 12.31 -21.24 -39.06
CA GLY A 17 11.93 -19.84 -38.90
C GLY A 17 10.42 -19.64 -39.09
N GLY A 18 9.82 -20.25 -40.12
CA GLY A 18 8.39 -20.21 -40.39
C GLY A 18 7.56 -20.94 -39.32
N PHE A 19 8.03 -22.09 -38.83
CA PHE A 19 7.39 -22.84 -37.76
C PHE A 19 7.41 -22.08 -36.43
N PHE A 20 8.56 -21.50 -36.06
CA PHE A 20 8.66 -20.62 -34.89
C PHE A 20 7.74 -19.40 -35.05
N LEU A 21 7.79 -18.70 -36.18
CA LEU A 21 6.90 -17.56 -36.46
C LEU A 21 5.42 -17.94 -36.37
N PHE A 22 5.04 -19.13 -36.84
CA PHE A 22 3.66 -19.63 -36.77
C PHE A 22 3.22 -19.95 -35.33
N LEU A 23 4.08 -20.61 -34.54
CA LEU A 23 3.82 -20.86 -33.13
C LEU A 23 3.70 -19.55 -32.34
N PHE A 24 4.54 -18.55 -32.65
CA PHE A 24 4.46 -17.22 -32.05
C PHE A 24 3.23 -16.44 -32.51
N ALA A 25 2.82 -16.56 -33.78
CA ALA A 25 1.64 -15.87 -34.32
C ALA A 25 0.31 -16.43 -33.78
N ARG A 26 0.25 -17.73 -33.44
CA ARG A 26 -0.97 -18.35 -32.89
C ARG A 26 -1.20 -18.08 -31.40
N GLY A 27 -0.18 -17.65 -30.66
CA GLY A 27 -0.25 -17.51 -29.21
C GLY A 27 -0.81 -16.17 -28.69
N HIS A 28 -0.85 -15.13 -29.53
CA HIS A 28 -1.28 -13.80 -29.08
C HIS A 28 -2.76 -13.60 -29.34
N GLN A 29 -3.58 -13.77 -28.29
CA GLN A 29 -4.92 -13.20 -28.31
C GLN A 29 -4.79 -11.66 -28.42
N ASN A 30 -5.32 -11.10 -29.50
CA ASN A 30 -5.29 -9.66 -29.73
C ASN A 30 -6.36 -8.99 -28.86
N PHE A 31 -6.00 -8.69 -27.62
CA PHE A 31 -6.82 -7.90 -26.73
C PHE A 31 -6.68 -6.41 -27.08
N GLU A 32 -7.34 -6.00 -28.16
CA GLU A 32 -7.34 -4.62 -28.64
C GLU A 32 -8.73 -4.00 -28.57
N ARG A 33 -8.78 -2.72 -28.24
CA ARG A 33 -10.00 -1.90 -28.19
C ARG A 33 -9.71 -0.54 -28.80
N LYS A 34 -10.47 -0.17 -29.82
CA LYS A 34 -10.46 1.19 -30.37
C LYS A 34 -11.25 2.09 -29.43
N LEU A 35 -10.63 3.18 -28.95
CA LEU A 35 -11.23 4.14 -28.05
C LEU A 35 -11.96 5.24 -28.82
N ALA A 36 -12.76 6.05 -28.11
CA ALA A 36 -13.55 7.14 -28.69
C ALA A 36 -12.71 8.24 -29.35
N ASP A 37 -11.45 8.43 -28.91
CA ASP A 37 -10.49 9.38 -29.48
C ASP A 37 -9.78 8.83 -30.75
N GLY A 38 -10.17 7.65 -31.23
CA GLY A 38 -9.60 7.00 -32.41
C GLY A 38 -8.33 6.19 -32.13
N THR A 39 -7.75 6.29 -30.93
CA THR A 39 -6.58 5.51 -30.52
C THR A 39 -6.96 4.05 -30.25
N VAL A 40 -5.95 3.18 -30.15
CA VAL A 40 -6.13 1.75 -29.85
C VAL A 40 -5.43 1.42 -28.55
N LEU A 41 -6.21 0.99 -27.56
CA LEU A 41 -5.69 0.43 -26.32
C LEU A 41 -5.49 -1.07 -26.50
N LYS A 42 -4.30 -1.56 -26.15
CA LYS A 42 -3.91 -2.96 -26.27
C LYS A 42 -3.45 -3.51 -24.93
N LEU A 43 -4.01 -4.64 -24.53
CA LEU A 43 -3.51 -5.44 -23.40
C LEU A 43 -2.38 -6.34 -23.93
N GLU A 44 -1.15 -5.96 -23.61
CA GLU A 44 0.08 -6.58 -24.14
C GLU A 44 0.44 -7.88 -23.44
N LYS A 45 0.26 -7.92 -22.11
CA LYS A 45 0.70 -9.03 -21.28
C LYS A 45 -0.21 -9.17 -20.07
N ILE A 46 -0.51 -10.41 -19.75
CA ILE A 46 -1.11 -10.82 -18.49
C ILE A 46 -0.12 -11.78 -17.84
N SER A 47 0.20 -11.60 -16.57
CA SER A 47 1.16 -12.44 -15.86
C SER A 47 0.78 -12.62 -14.40
N TYR A 48 1.28 -13.69 -13.78
CA TYR A 48 1.02 -14.02 -12.38
C TYR A 48 2.33 -14.38 -11.69
N GLY A 49 2.64 -13.69 -10.59
CA GLY A 49 3.89 -13.89 -9.86
C GLY A 49 4.10 -12.84 -8.76
N LYS A 50 5.21 -12.89 -8.04
CA LYS A 50 5.54 -11.91 -6.97
C LYS A 50 5.90 -10.53 -7.48
N SER A 51 6.49 -10.51 -8.67
CA SER A 51 6.81 -9.30 -9.41
C SER A 51 6.73 -9.61 -10.88
N ASP A 52 6.43 -8.61 -11.68
CA ASP A 52 6.57 -8.71 -13.11
C ASP A 52 7.23 -7.45 -13.66
N SER A 53 8.07 -7.66 -14.66
CA SER A 53 8.68 -6.57 -15.42
C SER A 53 8.18 -6.63 -16.85
N PHE A 54 7.95 -5.46 -17.41
CA PHE A 54 7.67 -5.34 -18.82
C PHE A 54 8.94 -4.95 -19.54
N LYS A 55 9.22 -5.67 -20.62
CA LYS A 55 10.32 -5.31 -21.52
C LYS A 55 9.70 -4.60 -22.71
N PRO A 56 9.71 -3.25 -22.74
CA PRO A 56 9.14 -2.49 -23.84
C PRO A 56 9.80 -2.83 -25.18
N GLY A 57 9.04 -2.66 -26.27
CA GLY A 57 9.55 -2.71 -27.64
C GLY A 57 9.38 -4.03 -28.41
N GLY A 58 8.59 -4.97 -27.91
CA GLY A 58 8.21 -6.19 -28.64
C GLY A 58 9.41 -7.02 -29.13
N LEU A 59 9.18 -7.85 -30.16
CA LEU A 59 10.19 -8.77 -30.70
C LEU A 59 11.41 -8.03 -31.29
N ILE A 60 11.19 -6.85 -31.87
CA ILE A 60 12.25 -6.03 -32.47
C ILE A 60 13.25 -5.54 -31.42
N GLN A 61 12.77 -5.07 -30.27
CA GLN A 61 13.66 -4.62 -29.19
C GLN A 61 14.37 -5.78 -28.51
N GLN A 62 13.73 -6.94 -28.42
CA GLN A 62 14.37 -8.18 -27.97
C GLN A 62 15.48 -8.61 -28.92
N LEU A 63 15.25 -8.55 -30.24
CA LEU A 63 16.30 -8.78 -31.24
C LEU A 63 17.42 -7.74 -31.12
N LYS A 64 17.08 -6.46 -30.91
CA LYS A 64 18.07 -5.39 -30.68
C LYS A 64 18.97 -5.67 -29.47
N ALA A 65 18.44 -6.28 -28.40
CA ALA A 65 19.20 -6.65 -27.22
C ALA A 65 20.17 -7.82 -27.45
N ILE A 66 19.89 -8.68 -28.43
CA ILE A 66 20.73 -9.83 -28.80
C ILE A 66 21.78 -9.43 -29.86
N LEU A 67 21.48 -8.44 -30.69
CA LEU A 67 22.39 -7.97 -31.74
C LEU A 67 23.58 -7.19 -31.17
N PRO A 68 24.79 -7.34 -31.75
CA PRO A 68 25.94 -6.53 -31.37
C PRO A 68 25.60 -5.04 -31.50
N LYS A 69 26.01 -4.22 -30.52
CA LYS A 69 25.64 -2.78 -30.45
C LYS A 69 25.81 -2.02 -31.76
N LYS A 70 26.86 -2.32 -32.54
CA LYS A 70 27.08 -1.69 -33.86
C LYS A 70 25.98 -2.01 -34.88
N PHE A 71 25.55 -3.27 -34.96
CA PHE A 71 24.44 -3.70 -35.82
C PHE A 71 23.10 -3.21 -35.31
N ALA A 72 22.87 -3.32 -34.00
CA ALA A 72 21.69 -2.80 -33.35
C ALA A 72 21.50 -1.30 -33.64
N ASN A 73 22.55 -0.49 -33.56
CA ASN A 73 22.50 0.95 -33.83
C ASN A 73 22.40 1.29 -35.33
N MET A 74 22.94 0.44 -36.20
CA MET A 74 22.84 0.59 -37.66
C MET A 74 21.43 0.27 -38.18
N ILE A 75 20.82 -0.82 -37.69
CA ILE A 75 19.49 -1.28 -38.12
C ILE A 75 18.40 -0.51 -37.38
N PHE A 76 18.58 -0.28 -36.08
CA PHE A 76 17.64 0.44 -35.23
C PHE A 76 18.31 1.73 -34.78
N LYS A 77 18.14 2.82 -35.57
CA LYS A 77 18.63 4.16 -35.23
C LYS A 77 18.43 4.39 -33.73
N SER A 78 19.54 4.54 -33.01
CA SER A 78 19.54 4.64 -31.56
C SER A 78 18.75 5.87 -31.14
N SER A 79 17.55 5.68 -30.59
CA SER A 79 16.88 6.75 -29.86
C SER A 79 17.73 7.08 -28.63
N PRO A 80 18.22 8.31 -28.46
CA PRO A 80 18.97 8.70 -27.27
C PRO A 80 18.01 8.65 -26.09
N TYR A 81 18.18 7.66 -25.20
CA TYR A 81 17.30 7.50 -24.05
C TYR A 81 17.93 7.81 -22.71
N SER A 82 17.37 8.83 -22.06
CA SER A 82 17.42 9.08 -20.63
C SER A 82 16.10 9.74 -20.20
N GLY A 83 15.24 8.98 -19.51
CA GLY A 83 14.06 9.52 -18.84
C GLY A 83 12.89 8.55 -18.85
N SER A 84 12.90 7.54 -17.96
CA SER A 84 11.68 6.80 -17.64
C SER A 84 10.80 7.69 -16.77
N SER A 85 9.68 8.19 -17.29
CA SER A 85 8.62 8.74 -16.43
C SER A 85 7.93 7.58 -15.73
N ARG A 86 8.53 7.09 -14.65
CA ARG A 86 7.89 6.15 -13.74
C ARG A 86 6.85 6.93 -12.96
N TRP A 87 5.58 6.65 -13.24
CA TRP A 87 4.52 6.98 -12.29
C TRP A 87 4.17 5.69 -11.56
N TRP A 88 3.90 5.82 -10.27
CA TRP A 88 3.60 4.73 -9.35
C TRP A 88 2.49 5.21 -8.43
N SER A 89 1.45 4.41 -8.27
CA SER A 89 0.35 4.67 -7.35
C SER A 89 0.00 3.39 -6.60
N GLY A 90 -0.02 3.47 -5.27
CA GLY A 90 -0.35 2.37 -4.37
C GLY A 90 0.78 1.35 -4.22
N ASP A 91 0.72 0.54 -3.17
CA ASP A 91 1.73 -0.49 -2.88
C ASP A 91 1.09 -1.87 -2.77
N LEU A 92 1.83 -2.90 -3.23
CA LEU A 92 1.50 -4.28 -2.91
C LEU A 92 1.85 -4.51 -1.43
N ASN A 93 0.84 -4.48 -0.56
CA ASN A 93 1.01 -4.64 0.89
C ASN A 93 1.70 -5.95 1.30
N ASP A 94 1.75 -6.92 0.40
CA ASP A 94 2.40 -8.21 0.62
C ASP A 94 3.25 -8.56 -0.60
N THR A 95 4.42 -7.93 -0.69
CA THR A 95 5.40 -8.12 -1.78
C THR A 95 5.90 -9.55 -1.90
N ASN A 96 5.68 -10.38 -0.87
CA ASN A 96 6.04 -11.79 -0.89
C ASN A 96 4.98 -12.68 -1.54
N LYS A 97 3.80 -12.14 -1.83
CA LYS A 97 2.69 -12.89 -2.44
C LYS A 97 2.56 -12.60 -3.93
N ASN A 98 2.03 -13.59 -4.63
CA ASN A 98 1.78 -13.46 -6.05
C ASN A 98 0.60 -12.51 -6.31
N ALA A 99 0.77 -11.62 -7.28
CA ALA A 99 -0.26 -10.75 -7.82
C ALA A 99 -0.48 -11.05 -9.30
N LEU A 100 -1.64 -10.64 -9.81
CA LEU A 100 -2.00 -10.69 -11.22
C LEU A 100 -1.69 -9.33 -11.86
N TYR A 101 -0.86 -9.31 -12.89
CA TYR A 101 -0.42 -8.10 -13.58
C TYR A 101 -1.03 -8.01 -14.97
N PHE A 102 -1.43 -6.80 -15.34
CA PHE A 102 -1.90 -6.45 -16.68
C PHE A 102 -1.07 -5.30 -17.22
N TRP A 103 -0.53 -5.46 -18.42
CA TRP A 103 0.28 -4.45 -19.10
C TRP A 103 -0.44 -3.93 -20.33
N PHE A 104 -0.47 -2.62 -20.49
CA PHE A 104 -1.21 -1.94 -21.53
C PHE A 104 -0.32 -1.00 -22.32
N THR A 105 -0.59 -0.89 -23.61
CA THR A 105 -0.06 0.18 -24.46
C THR A 105 -1.21 0.88 -25.16
N LYS A 106 -0.98 2.12 -25.58
CA LYS A 106 -1.92 2.90 -26.38
C LYS A 106 -1.22 3.32 -27.67
N ARG A 107 -1.83 3.01 -28.82
CA ARG A 107 -1.35 3.42 -30.14
C ARG A 107 -2.23 4.51 -30.71
N ASP A 108 -1.62 5.48 -31.38
CA ASP A 108 -2.37 6.42 -32.19
C ASP A 108 -3.00 5.66 -33.37
N GLY A 109 -4.28 5.88 -33.64
CA GLY A 109 -4.96 5.23 -34.77
C GLY A 109 -4.54 5.78 -36.14
N SER A 110 -3.95 6.99 -36.15
CA SER A 110 -3.57 7.72 -37.36
C SER A 110 -2.07 7.64 -37.67
N PHE A 111 -1.23 7.41 -36.67
CA PHE A 111 0.20 7.27 -36.79
C PHE A 111 0.66 5.92 -36.24
N ALA A 112 1.68 5.30 -36.82
CA ALA A 112 2.27 4.06 -36.30
C ALA A 112 2.99 4.22 -34.93
N GLY A 113 2.74 5.32 -34.21
CA GLY A 113 3.37 5.66 -32.94
C GLY A 113 2.52 5.27 -31.73
N TYR A 114 3.17 5.22 -30.57
CA TYR A 114 2.50 5.03 -29.29
C TYR A 114 2.16 6.38 -28.65
N ALA A 115 1.03 6.43 -27.96
CA ALA A 115 0.58 7.56 -27.16
C ALA A 115 0.71 7.24 -25.67
N ASP A 116 0.74 8.27 -24.81
CA ASP A 116 0.61 8.07 -23.36
C ASP A 116 -0.67 7.27 -23.07
N VAL A 117 -0.52 6.18 -22.30
CA VAL A 117 -1.62 5.26 -22.01
C VAL A 117 -2.71 5.95 -21.18
N GLN A 118 -2.36 7.00 -20.42
CA GLN A 118 -3.28 7.82 -19.61
C GLN A 118 -4.22 7.02 -18.69
N LEU A 119 -3.82 5.82 -18.29
CA LEU A 119 -4.58 4.98 -17.37
C LEU A 119 -4.51 5.56 -15.96
N GLY A 120 -5.63 5.55 -15.27
CA GLY A 120 -5.74 5.95 -13.86
C GLY A 120 -6.15 4.79 -12.96
N PHE A 121 -7.00 3.90 -13.46
CA PHE A 121 -7.63 2.89 -12.62
C PHE A 121 -8.04 1.64 -13.41
N ALA A 122 -8.10 0.49 -12.74
CA ALA A 122 -8.62 -0.75 -13.31
C ALA A 122 -9.33 -1.61 -12.26
N GLN A 123 -10.31 -2.38 -12.72
CA GLN A 123 -11.03 -3.34 -11.90
C GLN A 123 -11.32 -4.63 -12.67
N ILE A 124 -11.39 -5.74 -11.93
CA ILE A 124 -11.87 -7.02 -12.42
C ILE A 124 -13.29 -7.24 -11.89
N LEU A 125 -14.17 -7.74 -12.74
CA LEU A 125 -15.49 -8.21 -12.37
C LEU A 125 -15.57 -9.71 -12.57
N ASP A 126 -16.07 -10.37 -11.54
CA ASP A 126 -16.37 -11.80 -11.54
C ASP A 126 -17.76 -12.07 -12.17
N GLU A 127 -18.17 -13.33 -12.17
CA GLU A 127 -19.47 -13.80 -12.66
C GLU A 127 -20.64 -13.34 -11.78
N HIS A 128 -20.40 -13.09 -10.50
CA HIS A 128 -21.36 -12.56 -9.54
C HIS A 128 -21.52 -11.04 -9.59
N GLY A 129 -20.65 -10.35 -10.34
CA GLY A 129 -20.57 -8.89 -10.37
C GLY A 129 -19.79 -8.27 -9.20
N CYS A 130 -19.11 -9.09 -8.38
CA CYS A 130 -18.15 -8.60 -7.40
C CYS A 130 -17.00 -7.87 -8.10
N ILE A 131 -16.64 -6.71 -7.54
CA ILE A 131 -15.59 -5.84 -8.06
C ILE A 131 -14.29 -6.09 -7.28
N PHE A 132 -13.21 -6.30 -8.01
CA PHE A 132 -11.85 -6.40 -7.49
C PHE A 132 -11.03 -5.26 -8.05
N VAL A 133 -10.40 -4.48 -7.19
CA VAL A 133 -9.68 -3.26 -7.60
C VAL A 133 -8.17 -3.52 -7.62
N ALA A 134 -7.49 -2.89 -8.57
CA ALA A 134 -6.03 -2.92 -8.64
C ALA A 134 -5.43 -2.39 -7.32
N ALA A 135 -4.52 -3.14 -6.72
CA ALA A 135 -3.82 -2.74 -5.50
C ALA A 135 -2.73 -1.70 -5.78
N THR A 136 -2.14 -1.75 -6.97
CA THR A 136 -1.17 -0.76 -7.45
C THR A 136 -1.27 -0.61 -8.96
N GLY A 137 -0.82 0.53 -9.47
CA GLY A 137 -0.65 0.78 -10.89
C GLY A 137 0.53 1.70 -11.15
N GLY A 138 1.03 1.65 -12.37
CA GLY A 138 2.16 2.47 -12.74
C GLY A 138 2.38 2.51 -14.24
N GLY A 139 3.47 3.14 -14.64
CA GLY A 139 3.89 3.15 -16.03
C GLY A 139 5.39 3.11 -16.19
N GLU A 140 5.80 2.48 -17.28
CA GLU A 140 7.17 2.45 -17.76
C GLU A 140 7.18 2.99 -19.17
N SER A 141 8.18 3.79 -19.49
CA SER A 141 8.47 4.20 -20.86
C SER A 141 9.92 3.90 -21.09
N ASP A 142 10.27 3.37 -22.27
CA ASP A 142 11.68 3.32 -22.66
C ASP A 142 12.24 4.74 -22.88
N GLY A 143 11.42 5.80 -22.77
CA GLY A 143 11.78 7.16 -23.13
C GLY A 143 11.08 8.40 -22.64
N THR A 144 11.61 9.54 -23.11
CA THR A 144 10.90 10.83 -23.09
C THR A 144 9.58 10.67 -23.84
N ILE A 145 8.47 10.91 -23.13
CA ILE A 145 7.06 10.82 -23.60
C ILE A 145 6.84 11.55 -24.95
N ILE A 146 7.73 12.48 -25.30
CA ILE A 146 7.63 13.40 -26.43
C ILE A 146 8.22 12.82 -27.74
N SER A 147 8.99 11.72 -27.71
CA SER A 147 9.65 11.19 -28.91
C SER A 147 9.58 9.66 -29.01
N ASN A 148 8.66 9.15 -29.83
CA ASN A 148 8.61 7.76 -30.33
C ASN A 148 8.81 6.63 -29.30
N GLY A 149 8.50 6.86 -28.04
CA GLY A 149 8.67 5.85 -27.01
C GLY A 149 7.58 4.79 -27.00
N TYR A 150 7.82 3.74 -26.22
CA TYR A 150 6.91 2.66 -25.94
C TYR A 150 6.38 2.81 -24.50
N PRO A 151 5.45 3.75 -24.25
CA PRO A 151 4.80 3.89 -22.96
C PRO A 151 3.91 2.66 -22.72
N ALA A 152 4.18 1.99 -21.60
CA ALA A 152 3.36 0.92 -21.08
C ALA A 152 2.82 1.29 -19.70
N GLY A 153 1.52 1.15 -19.50
CA GLY A 153 0.89 1.23 -18.19
C GLY A 153 0.70 -0.17 -17.62
N PHE A 154 0.66 -0.32 -16.30
CA PHE A 154 0.30 -1.58 -15.67
C PHE A 154 -0.61 -1.40 -14.47
N PHE A 155 -1.31 -2.48 -14.15
CA PHE A 155 -2.06 -2.66 -12.91
C PHE A 155 -1.75 -4.02 -12.31
N ALA A 156 -1.69 -4.09 -10.98
CA ALA A 156 -1.51 -5.33 -10.26
C ALA A 156 -2.65 -5.57 -9.26
N PHE A 157 -3.15 -6.79 -9.19
CA PHE A 157 -4.28 -7.21 -8.37
C PHE A 157 -3.84 -8.30 -7.38
N GLN A 158 -4.10 -8.09 -6.09
CA GLN A 158 -3.88 -9.11 -5.05
C GLN A 158 -5.10 -10.01 -4.84
N ALA A 159 -6.29 -9.47 -5.11
CA ALA A 159 -7.55 -10.20 -5.16
C ALA A 159 -8.12 -10.22 -6.58
N PHE A 160 -8.59 -11.38 -7.03
CA PHE A 160 -9.26 -11.60 -8.32
C PHE A 160 -10.05 -12.93 -8.30
N PRO A 161 -10.91 -13.20 -9.30
CA PRO A 161 -11.74 -14.41 -9.36
C PRO A 161 -10.92 -15.68 -9.68
N ARG A 162 -10.20 -16.21 -8.69
CA ARG A 162 -9.24 -17.33 -8.85
C ARG A 162 -9.87 -18.64 -9.35
N HIS A 163 -11.19 -18.80 -9.21
CA HIS A 163 -11.91 -19.99 -9.64
C HIS A 163 -12.48 -19.89 -11.05
N GLU A 164 -12.50 -18.69 -11.61
CA GLU A 164 -13.05 -18.47 -12.94
C GLU A 164 -12.00 -18.72 -14.01
N LYS A 165 -12.44 -19.30 -15.12
CA LYS A 165 -11.60 -19.48 -16.32
C LYS A 165 -11.34 -18.15 -17.03
N THR A 166 -12.29 -17.22 -16.92
CA THR A 166 -12.24 -15.91 -17.56
C THR A 166 -12.97 -14.91 -16.69
N PHE A 167 -12.52 -13.67 -16.66
CA PHE A 167 -13.20 -12.57 -15.96
C PHE A 167 -13.22 -11.31 -16.85
N ARG A 168 -14.02 -10.32 -16.45
CA ARG A 168 -14.06 -9.01 -17.14
C ARG A 168 -13.04 -8.08 -16.52
N LEU A 169 -12.18 -7.47 -17.32
CA LEU A 169 -11.26 -6.42 -16.91
C LEU A 169 -11.73 -5.09 -17.48
N ARG A 170 -12.02 -4.13 -16.61
CA ARG A 170 -12.38 -2.75 -16.98
C ARG A 170 -11.24 -1.80 -16.65
N VAL A 171 -10.98 -0.87 -17.56
CA VAL A 171 -9.93 0.14 -17.42
C VAL A 171 -10.48 1.54 -17.61
N TYR A 172 -9.89 2.48 -16.88
CA TYR A 172 -10.35 3.86 -16.77
C TYR A 172 -9.15 4.83 -16.89
N ASP A 173 -9.43 6.04 -17.36
CA ASP A 173 -8.41 7.10 -17.41
C ASP A 173 -8.15 7.74 -16.03
N ARG A 174 -7.25 8.73 -15.97
CA ARG A 174 -6.93 9.49 -14.75
C ARG A 174 -8.10 10.33 -14.20
N ARG A 175 -9.12 10.59 -15.01
CA ARG A 175 -10.38 11.23 -14.61
C ARG A 175 -11.46 10.18 -14.29
N GLN A 176 -11.06 8.91 -14.17
CA GLN A 176 -11.92 7.78 -13.89
C GLN A 176 -13.02 7.56 -14.94
N LYS A 177 -12.83 8.06 -16.17
CA LYS A 177 -13.74 7.77 -17.28
C LYS A 177 -13.48 6.36 -17.78
N PHE A 178 -14.54 5.57 -17.95
CA PHE A 178 -14.47 4.23 -18.54
C PHE A 178 -13.87 4.30 -19.96
N LEU A 179 -12.84 3.50 -20.20
CA LEU A 179 -12.15 3.43 -21.49
C LEU A 179 -12.50 2.16 -22.26
N ALA A 180 -12.38 1.00 -21.61
CA ALA A 180 -12.54 -0.29 -22.27
C ALA A 180 -12.86 -1.42 -21.29
N GLU A 181 -13.47 -2.48 -21.82
CA GLU A 181 -13.65 -3.77 -21.16
C GLU A 181 -13.05 -4.90 -22.01
N PHE A 182 -12.35 -5.82 -21.34
CA PHE A 182 -11.74 -7.00 -21.92
C PHE A 182 -12.28 -8.25 -21.22
N MET A 183 -12.61 -9.29 -21.99
CA MET A 183 -12.78 -10.64 -21.45
C MET A 183 -11.42 -11.30 -21.44
N VAL A 184 -10.89 -11.59 -20.25
CA VAL A 184 -9.51 -12.04 -20.08
C VAL A 184 -9.50 -13.47 -19.54
N PRO A 185 -8.74 -14.41 -20.14
CA PRO A 185 -8.48 -15.70 -19.53
C PRO A 185 -7.71 -15.52 -18.23
N ASN A 186 -8.11 -16.26 -17.21
CA ASN A 186 -7.40 -16.29 -15.94
C ASN A 186 -6.10 -17.10 -16.13
N PRO A 187 -4.91 -16.48 -16.00
CA PRO A 187 -3.65 -17.18 -16.20
C PRO A 187 -3.29 -18.08 -15.01
N VAL A 188 -4.04 -18.00 -13.91
CA VAL A 188 -3.78 -18.73 -12.69
C VAL A 188 -4.44 -20.10 -12.77
N PRO A 189 -3.70 -21.20 -12.52
CA PRO A 189 -4.31 -22.51 -12.42
C PRO A 189 -5.42 -22.49 -11.39
N ILE A 190 -6.60 -23.00 -11.76
CA ILE A 190 -7.73 -23.13 -10.83
C ILE A 190 -7.25 -23.99 -9.66
N PRO A 191 -7.29 -23.50 -8.40
CA PRO A 191 -6.91 -24.30 -7.25
C PRO A 191 -7.72 -25.60 -7.23
N ILE A 192 -7.03 -26.75 -7.20
CA ILE A 192 -7.65 -28.09 -7.25
C ILE A 192 -8.55 -28.32 -6.01
N GLU A 193 -8.14 -27.74 -4.88
CA GLU A 193 -8.92 -27.75 -3.64
C GLU A 193 -9.11 -26.31 -3.18
N THR A 194 -10.34 -25.83 -3.28
CA THR A 194 -10.75 -24.66 -2.50
C THR A 194 -11.00 -25.11 -1.10
N GLN A 195 -10.25 -24.55 -0.14
CA GLN A 195 -10.51 -24.84 1.26
C GLN A 195 -11.90 -24.30 1.57
N LYS A 196 -12.89 -25.18 1.75
CA LYS A 196 -14.25 -24.77 2.09
C LYS A 196 -14.26 -24.27 3.53
N TRP A 197 -14.16 -22.96 3.71
CA TRP A 197 -14.32 -22.32 5.00
C TRP A 197 -15.80 -22.24 5.36
N ALA A 198 -16.15 -22.67 6.56
CA ALA A 198 -17.48 -22.47 7.12
C ALA A 198 -17.47 -21.24 8.02
N ALA A 199 -18.33 -20.26 7.72
CA ALA A 199 -18.50 -19.09 8.56
C ALA A 199 -19.05 -19.46 9.94
N GLU A 200 -18.46 -18.86 10.97
CA GLU A 200 -18.95 -18.98 12.33
C GLU A 200 -20.10 -17.98 12.61
N PRO A 201 -21.07 -18.35 13.46
CA PRO A 201 -22.09 -17.41 13.89
C PRO A 201 -21.48 -16.30 14.77
N LEU A 202 -22.05 -15.10 14.70
CA LEU A 202 -21.73 -14.00 15.61
C LEU A 202 -22.71 -13.99 16.81
N PRO A 203 -22.25 -13.63 18.03
CA PRO A 203 -20.87 -13.31 18.38
C PRO A 203 -19.96 -14.56 18.41
N THR A 204 -18.67 -14.38 18.11
CA THR A 204 -17.64 -15.45 18.20
C THR A 204 -16.41 -14.95 18.95
N THR A 205 -15.80 -15.81 19.75
CA THR A 205 -14.69 -15.45 20.65
C THR A 205 -13.41 -16.18 20.28
N ARG A 206 -12.28 -15.48 20.40
CA ARG A 206 -10.94 -16.04 20.34
C ARG A 206 -10.14 -15.63 21.56
N GLU A 207 -9.47 -16.60 22.16
CA GLU A 207 -8.57 -16.36 23.28
C GLU A 207 -7.12 -16.36 22.83
N ALA A 208 -6.36 -15.38 23.29
CA ALA A 208 -4.90 -15.37 23.15
C ALA A 208 -4.29 -14.84 24.43
N SER A 209 -3.45 -15.64 25.09
CA SER A 209 -2.68 -15.27 26.28
C SER A 209 -3.50 -14.60 27.39
N GLY A 210 -4.67 -15.17 27.72
CA GLY A 210 -5.55 -14.69 28.79
C GLY A 210 -6.42 -13.47 28.46
N VAL A 211 -6.44 -13.03 27.19
CA VAL A 211 -7.38 -12.03 26.67
C VAL A 211 -8.34 -12.71 25.71
N ALA A 212 -9.63 -12.47 25.90
CA ALA A 212 -10.67 -12.91 25.00
C ALA A 212 -11.12 -11.75 24.10
N PHE A 213 -11.01 -11.95 22.79
CA PHE A 213 -11.47 -11.04 21.76
C PHE A 213 -12.76 -11.59 21.16
N THR A 214 -13.88 -10.96 21.45
CA THR A 214 -15.21 -11.36 20.96
C THR A 214 -15.61 -10.43 19.82
N LEU A 215 -15.69 -10.98 18.60
CA LEU A 215 -16.24 -10.28 17.45
C LEU A 215 -17.77 -10.31 17.55
N THR A 216 -18.39 -9.14 17.72
CA THR A 216 -19.85 -9.02 17.92
C THR A 216 -20.58 -8.56 16.66
N GLY A 217 -19.90 -7.87 15.75
CA GLY A 217 -20.53 -7.34 14.54
C GLY A 217 -19.56 -7.10 13.40
N ILE A 218 -20.07 -7.26 12.18
CA ILE A 218 -19.41 -6.89 10.92
C ILE A 218 -20.44 -6.16 10.07
N HIS A 219 -20.10 -4.95 9.65
CA HIS A 219 -20.98 -4.08 8.91
C HIS A 219 -20.28 -3.56 7.67
N SER A 220 -20.99 -3.54 6.54
CA SER A 220 -20.56 -2.86 5.32
C SER A 220 -21.25 -1.50 5.30
N THR A 221 -20.48 -0.41 5.38
CA THR A 221 -20.98 0.94 5.12
C THR A 221 -20.53 1.35 3.73
N PRO A 222 -21.38 1.98 2.91
CA PRO A 222 -20.88 2.69 1.73
C PRO A 222 -19.73 3.60 2.17
N ALA A 223 -18.60 3.59 1.47
CA ALA A 223 -17.55 4.57 1.79
C ALA A 223 -18.17 5.96 1.64
N ASP A 224 -18.03 6.79 2.69
CA ASP A 224 -18.39 8.21 2.59
C ASP A 224 -17.67 8.77 1.37
N SER A 225 -18.45 9.22 0.39
CA SER A 225 -17.95 9.72 -0.89
C SER A 225 -16.76 10.63 -0.62
N PHE A 226 -15.58 10.23 -1.11
CA PHE A 226 -14.34 10.99 -0.99
C PHE A 226 -14.61 12.48 -1.13
N GLY A 227 -14.46 13.22 -0.02
CA GLY A 227 -14.82 14.63 0.09
C GLY A 227 -14.47 15.39 -1.18
N ASN A 228 -15.51 15.71 -1.95
CA ASN A 228 -15.53 16.69 -3.04
C ASN A 228 -14.61 16.53 -4.27
N SER A 229 -14.13 15.35 -4.69
CA SER A 229 -13.50 15.33 -6.03
C SER A 229 -13.69 14.15 -6.96
N LEU A 230 -14.05 12.95 -6.52
CA LEU A 230 -14.12 11.80 -7.42
C LEU A 230 -15.22 10.83 -6.97
N SER A 231 -16.49 11.22 -7.19
CA SER A 231 -17.61 10.29 -7.17
C SER A 231 -17.46 9.36 -8.37
N LEU A 232 -16.80 8.22 -8.17
CA LEU A 232 -16.86 7.13 -9.10
C LEU A 232 -18.33 6.76 -9.34
N ASP A 233 -18.74 6.60 -10.59
CA ASP A 233 -19.96 5.84 -10.96
C ASP A 233 -19.87 4.36 -10.51
N LEU A 234 -18.80 3.96 -9.81
CA LEU A 234 -18.56 2.63 -9.28
C LEU A 234 -19.31 2.34 -7.97
N GLY A 235 -19.98 3.34 -7.38
CA GLY A 235 -20.37 3.28 -5.97
C GLY A 235 -19.12 3.34 -5.08
N GLY A 236 -19.20 4.03 -3.95
CA GLY A 236 -18.08 4.01 -3.00
C GLY A 236 -17.76 2.56 -2.63
N MET A 237 -16.49 2.14 -2.72
CA MET A 237 -16.10 0.81 -2.26
C MET A 237 -16.52 0.67 -0.79
N PRO A 238 -17.29 -0.35 -0.42
CA PRO A 238 -17.81 -0.43 0.94
C PRO A 238 -16.66 -0.54 1.95
N GLU A 239 -16.77 0.22 3.03
CA GLU A 239 -15.93 0.08 4.20
C GLU A 239 -16.48 -1.03 5.09
N VAL A 240 -15.64 -2.01 5.43
CA VAL A 240 -15.99 -3.09 6.36
C VAL A 240 -15.61 -2.65 7.78
N LYS A 241 -16.62 -2.35 8.59
CA LYS A 241 -16.48 -2.01 10.01
C LYS A 241 -16.69 -3.26 10.86
N THR A 242 -15.90 -3.38 11.92
CA THR A 242 -15.98 -4.48 12.88
C THR A 242 -16.18 -3.94 14.28
N THR A 243 -16.88 -4.71 15.11
CA THR A 243 -17.13 -4.37 16.52
C THR A 243 -16.66 -5.50 17.41
N PHE A 244 -15.89 -5.14 18.44
CA PHE A 244 -15.30 -6.10 19.36
C PHE A 244 -15.67 -5.77 20.80
N GLU A 245 -15.93 -6.82 21.56
CA GLU A 245 -15.89 -6.81 23.02
C GLU A 245 -14.63 -7.54 23.46
N ILE A 246 -13.86 -6.94 24.37
CA ILE A 246 -12.58 -7.48 24.81
C ILE A 246 -12.62 -7.66 26.33
N SER A 247 -12.15 -8.80 26.82
CA SER A 247 -12.04 -9.07 28.26
C SER A 247 -10.70 -9.65 28.67
N GLU A 248 -10.26 -9.29 29.88
CA GLU A 248 -9.04 -9.73 30.54
C GLU A 248 -9.38 -10.48 31.81
N GLY A 249 -8.98 -11.75 31.92
CA GLY A 249 -9.35 -12.58 33.07
C GLY A 249 -10.87 -12.63 33.33
N GLY A 250 -11.68 -12.60 32.26
CA GLY A 250 -13.14 -12.60 32.31
C GLY A 250 -13.80 -11.24 32.60
N LYS A 251 -13.03 -10.15 32.75
CA LYS A 251 -13.58 -8.80 32.99
C LYS A 251 -13.49 -7.93 31.73
N PRO A 252 -14.56 -7.23 31.32
CA PRO A 252 -14.50 -6.32 30.18
C PRO A 252 -13.41 -5.25 30.33
N THR A 253 -12.71 -4.92 29.25
CA THR A 253 -11.63 -3.93 29.24
C THR A 253 -11.65 -3.06 27.99
N LYS A 254 -11.14 -1.83 28.11
CA LYS A 254 -10.87 -0.91 27.00
C LYS A 254 -9.38 -0.74 26.72
N ALA A 255 -8.54 -1.52 27.42
CA ALA A 255 -7.09 -1.42 27.30
C ALA A 255 -6.56 -1.96 25.96
N TRP A 256 -7.37 -2.63 25.15
CA TRP A 256 -6.97 -3.16 23.84
C TRP A 256 -7.63 -2.39 22.71
N GLN A 257 -6.86 -2.15 21.65
CA GLN A 257 -7.34 -1.49 20.44
C GLN A 257 -7.06 -2.36 19.22
N LEU A 258 -8.05 -2.50 18.33
CA LEU A 258 -7.86 -3.04 16.99
C LEU A 258 -7.06 -2.02 16.16
N LEU A 259 -5.88 -2.42 15.66
CA LEU A 259 -5.05 -1.54 14.85
C LEU A 259 -5.04 -1.94 13.37
N ASP A 260 -5.08 -3.24 13.08
CA ASP A 260 -5.04 -3.77 11.72
C ASP A 260 -5.95 -4.98 11.62
N ALA A 261 -6.65 -5.09 10.49
CA ALA A 261 -7.48 -6.22 10.15
C ALA A 261 -7.16 -6.60 8.69
N ASN A 262 -6.57 -7.78 8.52
CA ASN A 262 -6.30 -8.32 7.20
C ASN A 262 -7.38 -9.33 6.83
N TRP A 263 -7.91 -9.19 5.62
CA TRP A 263 -9.00 -10.00 5.12
C TRP A 263 -8.51 -10.89 4.00
N SER A 264 -8.96 -12.15 4.01
CA SER A 264 -8.71 -13.12 2.95
C SER A 264 -9.94 -13.98 2.71
N ASP A 265 -10.02 -14.63 1.55
CA ASP A 265 -11.05 -15.62 1.23
C ASP A 265 -10.45 -17.02 1.07
N ALA A 266 -11.33 -18.02 0.95
CA ALA A 266 -11.01 -19.43 0.73
C ALA A 266 -10.15 -19.67 -0.52
N SER A 267 -10.24 -18.77 -1.48
CA SER A 267 -9.56 -18.76 -2.77
C SER A 267 -8.09 -18.33 -2.63
N GLY A 268 -7.69 -17.80 -1.47
CA GLY A 268 -6.37 -17.27 -1.21
C GLY A 268 -6.19 -15.83 -1.69
N ASN A 269 -7.28 -15.12 -2.01
CA ASN A 269 -7.24 -13.68 -2.20
C ASN A 269 -6.97 -12.99 -0.87
N ILE A 270 -6.35 -11.81 -0.96
CA ILE A 270 -6.20 -10.88 0.14
C ILE A 270 -6.83 -9.59 -0.31
N ALA A 271 -7.67 -9.02 0.55
CA ALA A 271 -8.37 -7.80 0.23
C ALA A 271 -7.40 -6.73 -0.25
N SER A 272 -7.64 -6.21 -1.47
CA SER A 272 -6.90 -5.07 -1.98
C SER A 272 -7.09 -3.90 -1.02
N LYS A 273 -6.01 -3.22 -0.63
CA LYS A 273 -6.10 -1.93 0.06
C LYS A 273 -5.73 -0.86 -0.97
N TRP A 274 -6.73 -0.22 -1.58
CA TRP A 274 -6.48 1.03 -2.31
C TRP A 274 -6.60 2.17 -1.31
N GLU A 275 -5.65 3.09 -1.30
CA GLU A 275 -5.75 4.22 -0.39
C GLU A 275 -6.95 5.11 -0.73
N PRO A 276 -7.76 5.52 0.25
CA PRO A 276 -7.63 5.23 1.68
C PRO A 276 -8.55 4.05 2.12
N LYS A 277 -7.93 2.88 2.26
CA LYS A 277 -8.15 1.89 3.33
C LYS A 277 -9.39 0.99 3.29
N THR A 278 -10.18 0.92 2.22
CA THR A 278 -11.24 -0.10 2.17
C THR A 278 -10.68 -1.43 1.65
N ALA A 279 -10.57 -2.40 2.55
CA ALA A 279 -10.26 -3.78 2.23
C ALA A 279 -11.55 -4.45 1.73
N PHE A 280 -11.59 -4.86 0.45
CA PHE A 280 -12.76 -5.52 -0.13
C PHE A 280 -12.41 -6.87 -0.78
N LEU A 281 -13.32 -7.83 -0.60
CA LEU A 281 -13.34 -9.16 -1.22
C LEU A 281 -14.75 -9.40 -1.77
N CYS A 282 -14.97 -10.46 -2.55
CA CYS A 282 -16.31 -10.75 -3.05
C CYS A 282 -17.25 -11.14 -1.90
N SER A 283 -18.36 -10.41 -1.76
CA SER A 283 -19.36 -10.64 -0.71
C SER A 283 -20.24 -11.87 -0.94
N LYS A 284 -20.14 -12.48 -2.12
CA LYS A 284 -20.82 -13.74 -2.45
C LYS A 284 -20.00 -14.98 -2.07
N GLU A 285 -18.78 -14.78 -1.58
CA GLU A 285 -18.01 -15.86 -0.98
C GLU A 285 -18.73 -16.47 0.23
N SER A 286 -18.53 -17.76 0.46
CA SER A 286 -19.17 -18.48 1.58
C SER A 286 -18.67 -17.99 2.94
N ALA A 287 -17.39 -17.63 3.03
CA ALA A 287 -16.76 -17.12 4.23
C ALA A 287 -15.53 -16.29 3.89
N TRP A 288 -15.23 -15.31 4.74
CA TRP A 288 -13.96 -14.61 4.79
C TRP A 288 -13.21 -14.99 6.06
N LYS A 289 -11.89 -14.92 6.01
CA LYS A 289 -11.01 -14.98 7.17
C LYS A 289 -10.51 -13.58 7.48
N MET A 290 -10.77 -13.14 8.70
CA MET A 290 -10.20 -11.94 9.28
C MET A 290 -9.06 -12.32 10.22
N GLN A 291 -7.88 -11.74 9.98
CA GLN A 291 -6.78 -11.75 10.93
C GLN A 291 -6.69 -10.35 11.57
N ALA A 292 -7.22 -10.24 12.79
CA ALA A 292 -7.28 -9.00 13.55
C ALA A 292 -6.09 -8.90 14.50
N LYS A 293 -5.38 -7.76 14.47
CA LYS A 293 -4.24 -7.46 15.34
C LYS A 293 -4.63 -6.40 16.36
N PHE A 294 -4.47 -6.76 17.62
CA PHE A 294 -4.78 -5.91 18.77
C PHE A 294 -3.52 -5.54 19.52
N PHE A 295 -3.44 -4.28 19.95
CA PHE A 295 -2.37 -3.81 20.83
C PHE A 295 -2.98 -3.41 22.17
N GLY A 296 -2.37 -3.91 23.24
CA GLY A 296 -2.74 -3.58 24.60
C GLY A 296 -1.98 -2.34 25.07
N SER A 297 -2.69 -1.43 25.72
CA SER A 297 -2.15 -0.23 26.36
C SER A 297 -1.21 -0.61 27.49
N GLU A 298 -0.46 0.38 27.99
CA GLU A 298 0.39 0.22 29.17
C GLU A 298 -0.40 -0.10 30.46
N GLU A 299 -1.71 0.08 30.45
CA GLU A 299 -2.58 -0.20 31.60
C GLU A 299 -3.04 -1.66 31.64
N SER A 300 -2.90 -2.38 30.54
CA SER A 300 -3.24 -3.81 30.47
C SER A 300 -2.17 -4.63 31.18
N GLY A 301 -2.56 -5.35 32.23
CA GLY A 301 -1.71 -6.34 32.90
C GLY A 301 -1.42 -7.59 32.05
N TYR A 302 -2.16 -7.76 30.93
CA TYR A 302 -1.96 -8.85 29.99
C TYR A 302 -1.11 -8.42 28.79
N ALA A 303 -0.97 -7.13 28.48
CA ALA A 303 -0.18 -6.70 27.35
C ALA A 303 1.31 -7.06 27.50
N SER A 304 1.92 -7.55 26.42
CA SER A 304 3.35 -7.86 26.38
C SER A 304 4.14 -6.59 26.02
N ASN A 305 4.06 -5.57 26.87
CA ASN A 305 4.72 -4.29 26.66
C ASN A 305 6.14 -4.31 27.24
N ALA A 306 7.09 -3.66 26.57
CA ALA A 306 8.41 -3.37 27.13
C ALA A 306 8.64 -1.86 27.14
N THR A 307 8.93 -1.32 28.32
CA THR A 307 8.99 0.12 28.56
C THR A 307 10.40 0.56 28.92
N TRP A 308 10.83 1.70 28.43
CA TRP A 308 12.03 2.41 28.86
C TRP A 308 11.68 3.83 29.27
N VAL A 309 12.12 4.26 30.45
CA VAL A 309 11.84 5.59 30.97
C VAL A 309 13.12 6.41 31.10
N VAL A 310 13.16 7.58 30.47
CA VAL A 310 14.18 8.61 30.67
C VAL A 310 13.61 9.67 31.60
N LYS A 311 14.14 9.75 32.82
CA LYS A 311 13.55 10.53 33.91
C LYS A 311 14.14 11.93 34.07
N GLY A 312 13.33 12.85 34.60
CA GLY A 312 13.76 14.15 35.13
C GLY A 312 14.33 15.08 34.07
N LEU A 313 13.89 14.97 32.82
CA LEU A 313 14.36 15.83 31.73
C LEU A 313 13.82 17.23 31.92
N LYS A 314 14.69 18.24 31.93
CA LYS A 314 14.26 19.64 31.91
C LYS A 314 13.52 19.92 30.59
N VAL A 315 12.34 20.53 30.68
CA VAL A 315 11.59 20.98 29.50
C VAL A 315 12.38 22.12 28.84
N PRO A 316 12.86 21.98 27.59
CA PRO A 316 13.64 23.02 26.92
C PRO A 316 12.77 24.24 26.59
N ALA A 317 13.32 25.45 26.73
CA ALA A 317 12.64 26.66 26.28
C ALA A 317 12.54 26.70 24.74
N PRO A 318 11.70 27.58 24.15
CA PRO A 318 11.67 27.75 22.70
C PRO A 318 13.06 28.06 22.12
N GLY A 319 13.46 27.31 21.10
CA GLY A 319 14.79 27.41 20.49
C GLY A 319 15.92 26.73 21.27
N GLU A 320 15.61 25.96 22.31
CA GLU A 320 16.56 25.13 23.05
C GLU A 320 16.31 23.63 22.81
N PHE A 321 17.31 22.82 23.12
CA PHE A 321 17.20 21.36 23.13
C PHE A 321 18.01 20.74 24.27
N VAL A 322 17.61 19.54 24.66
CA VAL A 322 18.35 18.63 25.52
C VAL A 322 18.70 17.39 24.69
N ALA A 323 19.99 17.16 24.48
CA ALA A 323 20.48 15.95 23.84
C ALA A 323 20.37 14.77 24.81
N LEU A 324 19.78 13.66 24.37
CA LEU A 324 19.56 12.46 25.18
C LEU A 324 20.57 11.36 24.86
N VAL A 325 20.93 11.20 23.58
CA VAL A 325 21.93 10.26 23.02
C VAL A 325 22.03 8.96 23.83
N SER A 326 20.89 8.29 23.98
CA SER A 326 20.78 7.05 24.73
C SER A 326 20.05 6.02 23.89
N THR A 327 20.46 4.75 23.96
CA THR A 327 19.86 3.65 23.23
C THR A 327 19.54 2.51 24.18
N GLN A 328 18.34 1.96 24.06
CA GLN A 328 17.89 0.81 24.83
C GLN A 328 17.32 -0.26 23.90
N GLN A 329 17.56 -1.54 24.23
CA GLN A 329 16.92 -2.67 23.57
C GLN A 329 15.63 -3.05 24.29
N LEU A 330 14.50 -3.04 23.57
CA LEU A 330 13.17 -3.40 24.06
C LEU A 330 12.60 -4.49 23.16
N GLN A 331 12.54 -5.74 23.64
CA GLN A 331 12.04 -6.89 22.85
C GLN A 331 12.73 -7.05 21.48
N GLY A 332 14.05 -6.85 21.43
CA GLY A 332 14.84 -6.91 20.19
C GLY A 332 14.75 -5.67 19.30
N VAL A 333 13.95 -4.67 19.69
CA VAL A 333 13.86 -3.36 19.01
C VAL A 333 14.83 -2.39 19.65
N ALA A 334 15.66 -1.75 18.84
CA ALA A 334 16.55 -0.70 19.30
C ALA A 334 15.81 0.63 19.29
N VAL A 335 15.65 1.24 20.46
CA VAL A 335 15.06 2.57 20.62
C VAL A 335 16.15 3.53 21.05
N GLU A 336 16.43 4.51 20.20
CA GLU A 336 17.39 5.58 20.46
C GLU A 336 16.66 6.90 20.73
N ALA A 337 16.73 7.38 21.97
CA ALA A 337 16.29 8.72 22.32
C ALA A 337 17.38 9.71 21.91
N ILE A 338 17.09 10.57 20.92
CA ILE A 338 18.06 11.49 20.34
C ILE A 338 18.05 12.81 21.10
N ALA A 339 16.90 13.48 21.16
CA ALA A 339 16.77 14.80 21.75
C ALA A 339 15.34 15.10 22.20
N LEU A 340 15.21 15.96 23.20
CA LEU A 340 13.98 16.65 23.57
C LEU A 340 14.15 18.12 23.18
N THR A 341 13.26 18.69 22.39
CA THR A 341 13.46 20.04 21.83
C THR A 341 12.25 20.93 22.04
N GLY A 342 12.46 22.17 22.48
CA GLY A 342 11.39 23.15 22.60
C GLY A 342 10.86 23.59 21.23
N ALA A 343 9.77 24.36 21.24
CA ALA A 343 9.21 24.94 20.03
C ALA A 343 10.25 25.77 19.25
N GLY A 344 10.27 25.68 17.91
CA GLY A 344 11.21 26.42 17.08
C GLY A 344 11.72 25.65 15.87
N SER A 345 12.90 26.02 15.39
CA SER A 345 13.63 25.34 14.33
C SER A 345 14.84 24.62 14.90
N VAL A 346 15.02 23.34 14.57
CA VAL A 346 16.13 22.51 15.02
C VAL A 346 16.78 21.82 13.82
N ALA A 347 18.09 21.97 13.69
CA ALA A 347 18.90 21.26 12.71
C ALA A 347 19.55 20.02 13.35
N TYR A 348 19.44 18.89 12.68
CA TYR A 348 20.07 17.63 13.02
C TYR A 348 21.09 17.27 11.95
N SER A 349 22.29 16.85 12.36
CA SER A 349 23.29 16.27 11.47
C SER A 349 23.60 14.87 11.97
N ASN A 350 23.40 13.86 11.13
CA ASN A 350 23.60 12.45 11.49
C ASN A 350 22.91 12.06 12.82
N ASN A 351 21.63 12.43 12.96
CA ASN A 351 20.83 12.19 14.16
C ASN A 351 21.34 12.89 15.43
N VAL A 352 22.18 13.92 15.32
CA VAL A 352 22.61 14.74 16.46
C VAL A 352 22.05 16.16 16.30
N PRO A 353 21.33 16.73 17.28
CA PRO A 353 20.92 18.13 17.22
C PRO A 353 22.15 19.04 17.28
N ILE A 354 22.33 19.89 16.28
CA ILE A 354 23.51 20.78 16.17
C ILE A 354 23.17 22.26 16.37
N LYS A 355 21.91 22.63 16.19
CA LYS A 355 21.44 24.02 16.32
C LYS A 355 19.95 24.04 16.59
N ALA A 356 19.51 24.93 17.47
CA ALA A 356 18.12 25.29 17.62
C ALA A 356 17.95 26.81 17.64
N SER A 357 16.77 27.28 17.25
CA SER A 357 16.39 28.69 17.31
C SER A 357 14.88 28.82 17.58
N PRO A 358 14.45 29.88 18.28
CA PRO A 358 13.03 30.11 18.54
C PRO A 358 12.19 30.18 17.24
N PRO A 359 10.87 29.96 17.30
CA PRO A 359 10.02 29.99 16.11
C PRO A 359 9.99 31.39 15.48
N THR A 360 10.22 31.47 14.16
CA THR A 360 10.26 32.73 13.39
C THR A 360 8.92 33.09 12.72
N GLY A 361 7.82 32.41 13.05
CA GLY A 361 6.48 32.67 12.51
C GLY A 361 5.38 31.83 13.16
N THR A 362 4.11 32.15 12.86
CA THR A 362 2.91 31.54 13.48
C THR A 362 2.43 30.26 12.82
N LYS A 363 3.02 29.84 11.70
CA LYS A 363 2.50 28.69 10.97
C LYS A 363 3.21 27.41 11.41
N GLY A 364 2.43 26.46 11.95
CA GLY A 364 2.85 25.12 12.40
C GLY A 364 3.23 24.18 11.26
N TYR A 365 4.16 24.61 10.39
CA TYR A 365 4.69 23.78 9.33
C TYR A 365 5.84 22.96 9.86
N TYR A 366 5.57 21.67 10.03
CA TYR A 366 6.63 20.69 10.01
C TYR A 366 7.16 20.60 8.58
N SER A 367 8.37 21.09 8.36
CA SER A 367 9.11 20.87 7.11
C SER A 367 10.33 20.01 7.41
N ARG A 368 10.68 19.12 6.49
CA ARG A 368 11.92 18.33 6.49
C ARG A 368 12.61 18.59 5.17
N SER A 369 13.77 19.22 5.21
CA SER A 369 14.69 19.25 4.08
C SER A 369 15.85 18.30 4.36
N SER A 370 16.16 17.43 3.39
CA SER A 370 17.34 16.57 3.40
C SER A 370 18.18 16.84 2.16
N SER A 371 19.41 17.34 2.33
CA SER A 371 20.36 17.52 1.24
C SER A 371 21.27 16.29 1.12
N GLY A 372 20.86 15.31 0.32
CA GLY A 372 21.55 14.03 0.12
C GLY A 372 22.75 14.07 -0.84
N GLY A 373 23.63 15.06 -0.71
CA GLY A 373 24.79 15.25 -1.61
C GLY A 373 26.12 14.63 -1.15
N GLY A 374 26.16 13.88 -0.04
CA GLY A 374 27.39 13.33 0.53
C GLY A 374 27.13 12.52 1.81
N PHE A 375 28.20 12.09 2.48
CA PHE A 375 28.24 11.20 3.67
C PHE A 375 27.41 11.62 4.91
N TYR A 376 26.60 12.68 4.83
CA TYR A 376 25.89 13.26 5.97
C TYR A 376 24.44 13.53 5.60
N THR A 377 23.51 13.16 6.50
CA THR A 377 22.09 13.53 6.37
C THR A 377 21.79 14.67 7.33
N ILE A 378 21.31 15.79 6.78
CA ILE A 378 20.84 16.94 7.56
C ILE A 378 19.32 16.92 7.57
N TYR A 379 18.70 17.07 8.74
CA TYR A 379 17.27 17.33 8.88
C TYR A 379 17.07 18.70 9.52
N ASN A 380 16.30 19.57 8.87
CA ASN A 380 15.84 20.81 9.49
C ASN A 380 14.37 20.62 9.83
N ILE A 381 14.03 20.68 11.13
CA ILE A 381 12.68 20.50 11.64
C ILE A 381 12.18 21.81 12.20
N GLN A 382 11.00 22.24 11.79
CA GLN A 382 10.32 23.40 12.37
C GLN A 382 9.03 22.93 13.05
N SER A 383 8.85 23.21 14.33
CA SER A 383 7.68 22.79 15.10
C SER A 383 7.15 23.95 15.96
N PRO A 384 5.82 24.18 16.00
CA PRO A 384 5.22 25.16 16.91
C PRO A 384 5.14 24.66 18.36
N SER A 385 5.32 23.36 18.58
CA SER A 385 5.27 22.71 19.89
C SER A 385 6.60 22.01 20.18
N LEU A 386 6.77 21.61 21.45
CA LEU A 386 7.86 20.74 21.87
C LEU A 386 7.76 19.40 21.14
N HIS A 387 8.90 18.80 20.78
CA HIS A 387 8.92 17.47 20.17
C HIS A 387 10.08 16.63 20.69
N VAL A 388 9.94 15.31 20.57
CA VAL A 388 11.00 14.33 20.84
C VAL A 388 11.52 13.78 19.52
N ALA A 389 12.84 13.76 19.36
CA ALA A 389 13.51 13.03 18.30
C ALA A 389 13.86 11.62 18.79
N VAL A 390 13.40 10.60 18.07
CA VAL A 390 13.63 9.19 18.39
C VAL A 390 13.96 8.41 17.12
N ARG A 391 14.94 7.52 17.16
CA ARG A 391 15.18 6.55 16.10
C ARG A 391 14.80 5.16 16.59
N VAL A 392 14.13 4.39 15.74
CA VAL A 392 13.72 3.02 16.03
C VAL A 392 14.25 2.12 14.93
N SER A 393 14.96 1.06 15.31
CA SER A 393 15.48 0.08 14.37
C SER A 393 15.00 -1.33 14.77
N ASN A 394 14.86 -2.21 13.78
CA ASN A 394 14.38 -3.60 13.95
C ASN A 394 12.93 -3.73 14.45
N LEU A 395 12.09 -2.71 14.29
CA LEU A 395 10.66 -2.83 14.60
C LEU A 395 9.98 -3.80 13.61
N SER A 396 9.44 -4.91 14.11
CA SER A 396 8.74 -5.88 13.26
C SER A 396 7.32 -5.44 12.89
N ALA A 397 6.71 -6.07 11.89
CA ALA A 397 5.33 -5.78 11.48
C ALA A 397 4.28 -6.01 12.60
N GLY A 398 4.63 -6.83 13.60
CA GLY A 398 3.81 -7.12 14.78
C GLY A 398 4.08 -6.22 15.99
N GLN A 399 4.99 -5.24 15.88
CA GLN A 399 5.34 -4.33 16.97
C GLN A 399 4.99 -2.89 16.63
N ARG A 400 4.73 -2.09 17.67
CA ARG A 400 4.52 -0.64 17.54
C ARG A 400 5.25 0.08 18.65
N LEU A 401 5.74 1.28 18.35
CA LEU A 401 6.22 2.20 19.37
C LEU A 401 5.04 3.07 19.85
N SER A 402 5.00 3.40 21.13
CA SER A 402 4.36 4.62 21.63
C SER A 402 5.38 5.42 22.45
N VAL A 403 5.17 6.73 22.52
CA VAL A 403 5.99 7.62 23.35
C VAL A 403 5.04 8.47 24.19
N ARG A 404 5.29 8.50 25.50
CA ARG A 404 4.50 9.27 26.46
C ARG A 404 5.41 10.15 27.31
N ALA A 405 5.03 11.41 27.45
CA ALA A 405 5.57 12.33 28.43
C ALA A 405 4.72 12.30 29.72
N THR A 406 5.38 12.27 30.88
CA THR A 406 4.75 12.53 32.20
C THR A 406 5.44 13.72 32.84
N ASP A 407 4.73 14.80 33.10
CA ASP A 407 5.35 16.03 33.64
C ASP A 407 5.55 15.99 35.16
N ASP A 408 6.08 17.09 35.72
CA ASP A 408 6.32 17.26 37.16
C ASP A 408 5.04 17.31 38.01
N GLN A 409 3.86 17.41 37.38
CA GLN A 409 2.56 17.33 38.05
C GLN A 409 1.89 15.95 37.87
N GLY A 410 2.56 15.00 37.20
CA GLY A 410 2.05 13.67 36.93
C GLY A 410 1.04 13.59 35.78
N ARG A 411 0.87 14.68 35.00
CA ARG A 411 -0.02 14.70 33.83
C ARG A 411 0.63 13.94 32.68
N LYS A 412 -0.16 13.14 31.94
CA LYS A 412 0.31 12.24 30.88
C LYS A 412 -0.07 12.78 29.49
N PHE A 413 0.89 12.78 28.58
CA PHE A 413 0.71 13.27 27.21
C PHE A 413 1.36 12.29 26.23
N TYR A 414 0.59 11.78 25.28
CA TYR A 414 1.14 10.91 24.24
C TYR A 414 1.66 11.74 23.09
N ALA A 415 2.81 11.34 22.55
CA ALA A 415 3.35 11.95 21.36
C ALA A 415 2.45 11.62 20.17
N ASP A 416 2.40 12.51 19.18
CA ASP A 416 1.54 12.36 18.02
C ASP A 416 2.34 12.04 16.75
N GLU A 417 1.77 11.21 15.87
CA GLU A 417 2.33 10.95 14.55
C GLU A 417 1.78 12.00 13.59
N GLN A 418 2.54 13.05 13.35
CA GLN A 418 2.16 14.03 12.36
C GLN A 418 2.19 13.37 10.97
N GLN A 419 1.04 12.92 10.48
CA GLN A 419 0.91 12.37 9.13
C GLN A 419 1.21 13.46 8.11
N TRP A 420 2.16 13.16 7.22
CA TRP A 420 2.60 14.03 6.14
C TRP A 420 1.53 14.08 5.03
N GLY A 421 0.46 14.85 5.24
CA GLY A 421 -0.55 15.03 4.21
C GLY A 421 -1.92 15.40 4.78
N SER A 422 -2.44 16.55 4.34
CA SER A 422 -3.86 16.95 4.39
C SER A 422 -4.63 16.66 5.70
N GLY A 423 -4.45 17.54 6.68
CA GLY A 423 -5.59 18.19 7.38
C GLY A 423 -6.58 17.33 8.18
N GLY A 424 -6.29 16.07 8.48
CA GLY A 424 -7.13 15.28 9.39
C GLY A 424 -7.00 15.80 10.82
N SER A 425 -8.06 16.40 11.36
CA SER A 425 -8.19 16.61 12.80
C SER A 425 -8.22 15.23 13.46
N LEU A 426 -7.22 14.96 14.30
CA LEU A 426 -7.07 13.70 14.99
C LEU A 426 -8.13 13.57 16.07
N ASN A 427 -8.91 12.49 16.03
CA ASN A 427 -9.72 12.08 17.15
C ASN A 427 -8.80 11.80 18.34
N ALA A 428 -9.11 12.39 19.50
CA ALA A 428 -8.40 12.26 20.76
C ALA A 428 -8.48 10.83 21.37
N ALA A 429 -8.13 9.80 20.62
CA ALA A 429 -7.99 8.45 21.15
C ALA A 429 -6.63 8.31 21.86
N ASN A 430 -6.67 7.66 23.03
CA ASN A 430 -5.70 7.77 24.13
C ASN A 430 -4.26 7.26 23.90
N ILE A 431 -3.92 6.62 22.78
CA ILE A 431 -2.55 6.15 22.50
C ILE A 431 -2.29 6.22 20.99
N HIS A 432 -1.21 6.90 20.61
CA HIS A 432 -0.72 6.93 19.23
C HIS A 432 0.32 5.85 19.04
N TYR A 433 0.02 4.87 18.17
CA TYR A 433 0.93 3.80 17.79
C TYR A 433 1.67 4.20 16.51
N PHE A 434 2.99 4.31 16.59
CA PHE A 434 3.84 4.63 15.44
C PHE A 434 4.12 3.38 14.62
N PHE A 435 3.90 3.47 13.30
CA PHE A 435 4.15 2.38 12.36
C PHE A 435 5.65 2.20 12.09
N GLN A 436 6.01 1.06 11.50
CA GLN A 436 7.38 0.77 11.08
C GLN A 436 7.87 1.88 10.15
N THR A 437 8.86 2.61 10.63
CA THR A 437 9.55 3.62 9.84
C THR A 437 10.85 3.05 9.32
N TYR A 438 11.28 3.57 8.18
CA TYR A 438 12.66 3.41 7.71
C TYR A 438 13.64 3.84 8.82
N ASP A 439 14.91 3.42 8.73
CA ASP A 439 15.99 3.71 9.70
C ASP A 439 16.36 5.21 9.72
N GLN A 440 15.38 6.04 10.04
CA GLN A 440 15.36 7.49 10.00
C GLN A 440 14.75 7.96 11.32
N PRO A 441 15.19 9.11 11.84
CA PRO A 441 14.61 9.67 13.04
C PRO A 441 13.15 10.06 12.82
N LEU A 442 12.33 9.76 13.82
CA LEU A 442 10.99 10.28 14.04
C LEU A 442 11.06 11.51 14.91
N PHE A 443 10.20 12.47 14.62
CA PHE A 443 10.11 13.71 15.36
C PHE A 443 8.66 13.86 15.78
N LEU A 444 8.40 13.59 17.05
CA LEU A 444 7.07 13.37 17.57
C LEU A 444 6.68 14.57 18.43
N PRO A 445 5.74 15.42 17.99
CA PRO A 445 5.24 16.52 18.81
C PRO A 445 4.62 16.01 20.12
N LEU A 446 4.76 16.80 21.18
CA LEU A 446 4.16 16.57 22.48
C LEU A 446 3.39 17.83 22.90
N ASP A 447 2.12 17.67 23.25
CA ASP A 447 1.26 18.76 23.73
C ASP A 447 1.44 18.98 25.25
N LEU A 448 2.65 19.39 25.65
CA LEU A 448 2.95 19.70 27.05
C LEU A 448 2.41 21.09 27.45
N PRO A 449 1.72 21.22 28.59
CA PRO A 449 1.35 22.50 29.15
C PRO A 449 2.55 23.40 29.43
N LYS A 450 2.38 24.71 29.25
CA LYS A 450 3.45 25.71 29.41
C LYS A 450 4.05 25.78 30.82
N ASP A 451 3.34 25.29 31.83
CA ASP A 451 3.77 25.25 33.22
C ASP A 451 4.59 24.00 33.57
N SER A 452 4.79 23.07 32.63
CA SER A 452 5.62 21.87 32.82
C SER A 452 7.10 22.25 32.94
N LYS A 453 7.77 21.81 34.00
CA LYS A 453 9.19 22.13 34.27
C LYS A 453 10.12 20.99 33.94
N THR A 454 9.71 19.77 34.30
CA THR A 454 10.44 18.54 33.98
C THR A 454 9.49 17.51 33.42
N VAL A 455 10.04 16.54 32.68
CA VAL A 455 9.28 15.47 32.07
C VAL A 455 10.04 14.15 32.15
N ASP A 456 9.30 13.08 32.40
CA ASP A 456 9.72 11.70 32.21
C ASP A 456 9.20 11.22 30.84
N LEU A 457 10.11 10.81 29.96
CA LEU A 457 9.74 10.21 28.67
C LEU A 457 9.69 8.69 28.82
N THR A 458 8.53 8.10 28.56
CA THR A 458 8.31 6.65 28.48
C THR A 458 8.24 6.24 27.01
N PHE A 459 9.14 5.35 26.59
CA PHE A 459 9.11 4.68 25.30
C PHE A 459 8.59 3.27 25.50
N THR A 460 7.54 2.88 24.78
CA THR A 460 6.94 1.56 24.93
C THR A 460 6.89 0.84 23.61
N ILE A 461 7.49 -0.35 23.55
CA ILE A 461 7.28 -1.31 22.48
C ILE A 461 6.12 -2.21 22.86
N HIS A 462 5.08 -2.13 22.04
CA HIS A 462 3.89 -2.96 22.15
C HIS A 462 3.98 -4.12 21.18
N GLN A 463 3.59 -5.31 21.63
CA GLN A 463 3.48 -6.51 20.80
C GLN A 463 2.02 -6.80 20.47
N ALA A 464 1.72 -7.00 19.18
CA ALA A 464 0.39 -7.36 18.74
C ALA A 464 -0.02 -8.74 19.27
N ARG A 465 -1.29 -8.86 19.65
CA ARG A 465 -1.99 -10.14 19.72
C ARG A 465 -2.85 -10.31 18.49
N THR A 466 -2.80 -11.49 17.90
CA THR A 466 -3.55 -11.82 16.69
C THR A 466 -4.71 -12.73 17.06
N ALA A 467 -5.91 -12.39 16.61
CA ALA A 467 -7.08 -13.24 16.66
C ALA A 467 -7.60 -13.49 15.23
N GLU A 468 -7.91 -14.74 14.93
CA GLU A 468 -8.41 -15.15 13.62
C GLU A 468 -9.87 -15.56 13.69
N PHE A 469 -10.68 -15.04 12.78
CA PHE A 469 -12.11 -15.28 12.70
C PHE A 469 -12.50 -15.71 11.30
N ILE A 470 -13.35 -16.73 11.17
CA ILE A 470 -13.97 -17.13 9.91
C ILE A 470 -15.42 -16.67 9.95
N VAL A 471 -15.78 -15.75 9.07
CA VAL A 471 -17.01 -14.98 9.19
C VAL A 471 -17.74 -14.92 7.87
N LYS A 472 -19.07 -14.77 7.93
CA LYS A 472 -19.86 -14.53 6.74
C LYS A 472 -19.56 -13.13 6.20
N PRO A 473 -19.36 -12.95 4.89
CA PRO A 473 -19.19 -11.61 4.33
C PRO A 473 -20.39 -10.71 4.64
N PRO A 474 -20.18 -9.42 4.93
CA PRO A 474 -21.28 -8.48 5.11
C PRO A 474 -22.00 -8.30 3.76
N VAL A 475 -23.32 -8.34 3.78
CA VAL A 475 -24.15 -8.07 2.60
C VAL A 475 -24.23 -6.55 2.41
N ASN A 476 -24.00 -6.07 1.18
CA ASN A 476 -24.16 -4.65 0.88
C ASN A 476 -25.65 -4.28 0.99
N ASN A 477 -25.97 -3.32 1.85
CA ASN A 477 -27.36 -2.91 2.12
C ASN A 477 -28.09 -2.29 0.91
N GLU A 478 -27.43 -2.06 -0.23
CA GLU A 478 -28.10 -1.54 -1.44
C GLU A 478 -29.18 -2.47 -2.01
N ASP A 479 -29.09 -3.79 -1.78
CA ASP A 479 -30.17 -4.71 -2.16
C ASP A 479 -31.42 -4.51 -1.30
N SER A 480 -31.28 -3.99 -0.08
CA SER A 480 -32.41 -3.76 0.84
C SER A 480 -33.24 -2.52 0.50
N SER A 481 -32.65 -1.51 -0.15
CA SER A 481 -33.38 -0.31 -0.56
C SER A 481 -34.29 -0.57 -1.77
N LYS A 482 -33.88 -1.45 -2.70
CA LYS A 482 -34.75 -1.92 -3.80
C LYS A 482 -35.93 -2.74 -3.30
N GLN A 483 -35.76 -3.56 -2.26
CA GLN A 483 -36.87 -4.30 -1.65
C GLN A 483 -37.85 -3.41 -0.88
N ARG A 484 -37.47 -2.19 -0.46
CA ARG A 484 -38.35 -1.29 0.26
C ARG A 484 -39.31 -0.53 -0.66
N VAL A 485 -39.02 -0.43 -1.96
CA VAL A 485 -39.87 0.26 -2.94
C VAL A 485 -41.02 -0.63 -3.44
N GLU A 486 -40.86 -1.96 -3.43
CA GLU A 486 -41.93 -2.90 -3.86
C GLU A 486 -42.91 -3.31 -2.74
N LYS A 487 -42.81 -2.72 -1.54
CA LYS A 487 -43.71 -3.01 -0.40
C LYS A 487 -44.46 -1.79 0.17
N SER A 488 -44.63 -0.75 -0.62
CA SER A 488 -45.68 0.25 -0.37
C SER A 488 -46.86 -0.04 -1.30
N PRO A 489 -48.07 -0.33 -0.76
CA PRO A 489 -49.28 -0.49 -1.56
C PRO A 489 -49.69 0.80 -2.27
#